data_AF-A0A3B8XIA0-F1
#
_entry.id   AF-A0A3B8XIA0-F1
#
_cell.length_a   1.000
_cell.length_b   1.000
_cell.length_c   1.000
_cell.angle_alpha   90.00
_cell.angle_beta   90.00
_cell.angle_gamma   90.00
#
_symmetry.space_group_name_H-M   'P 1'
#
loop_
_entity.id
_entity.type
_entity.pdbx_description
1 polymer ?
#
loop_
_entity_poly.entity_id
_entity_poly.type
_entity_poly.pdbx_seq_one_letter_code
_entity_poly.pdbx_strand_id
1 'polypeptide(L)' 'MERFGTVIIGGGIVGCAVAYYLTEEGESDVLVVEAEELGSGSTGGS' A
#
# COMPACT_ATOMS: atom_id res chain seq x y z
N MET A 1 -6.50 -17.97 10.10
CA MET A 1 -6.64 -17.16 8.87
C MET A 1 -6.70 -15.73 9.35
N GLU A 2 -5.73 -14.89 8.97
CA GLU A 2 -5.76 -13.48 9.32
C GLU A 2 -6.69 -12.72 8.36
N ARG A 3 -7.39 -11.72 8.89
CA ARG A 3 -8.31 -10.85 8.15
C ARG A 3 -7.81 -9.43 8.29
N PHE A 4 -7.72 -8.74 7.16
CA PHE A 4 -7.37 -7.32 7.10
C PHE A 4 -8.62 -6.50 6.80
N GLY A 5 -8.70 -5.30 7.36
CA GLY A 5 -9.74 -4.31 7.09
C GLY A 5 -9.67 -3.80 5.65
N THR A 6 -8.47 -3.41 5.22
CA THR A 6 -8.19 -2.96 3.84
C THR A 6 -6.93 -3.62 3.29
N VAL A 7 -6.99 -4.09 2.05
CA VAL A 7 -5.83 -4.60 1.30
C VAL A 7 -5.61 -3.75 0.06
N ILE A 8 -4.40 -3.21 -0.09
CA ILE A 8 -3.96 -2.43 -1.24
C ILE A 8 -2.99 -3.28 -2.07
N ILE A 9 -3.30 -3.45 -3.35
CA ILE A 9 -2.48 -4.21 -4.29
C ILE A 9 -1.66 -3.23 -5.13
N GLY A 10 -0.35 -3.27 -4.97
CA GLY A 10 0.64 -2.38 -5.59
C GLY A 10 1.29 -1.45 -4.56
N GLY A 11 2.61 -1.58 -4.40
CA GLY A 11 3.49 -0.79 -3.53
C GLY A 11 4.20 0.36 -4.24
N GLY A 12 3.62 0.88 -5.32
CA GLY A 12 4.05 2.13 -5.96
C GLY A 12 3.56 3.38 -5.21
N ILE A 13 3.91 4.57 -5.70
CA ILE A 13 3.59 5.84 -5.00
C ILE A 13 2.09 6.00 -4.69
N VAL A 14 1.22 5.57 -5.58
CA VAL A 14 -0.23 5.65 -5.39
C VAL A 14 -0.69 4.73 -4.27
N GLY A 15 -0.22 3.47 -4.24
CA GLY A 15 -0.59 2.51 -3.21
C GLY A 15 -0.08 2.93 -1.82
N CYS A 16 1.17 3.39 -1.74
CA CYS A 16 1.74 3.92 -0.50
C CYS A 16 1.01 5.19 -0.03
N ALA A 17 0.63 6.09 -0.93
CA ALA A 17 -0.13 7.29 -0.57
C ALA A 17 -1.53 6.93 -0.04
N VAL A 18 -2.22 5.99 -0.68
CA VAL A 18 -3.53 5.51 -0.19
C VAL A 18 -3.39 4.89 1.20
N ALA A 19 -2.38 4.05 1.43
CA ALA A 19 -2.11 3.48 2.75
C ALA A 19 -1.87 4.57 3.80
N TYR A 20 -1.01 5.54 3.48
CA TYR A 20 -0.69 6.67 4.35
C TYR A 20 -1.95 7.46 4.74
N TYR A 21 -2.77 7.88 3.77
CA TYR A 21 -3.97 8.67 4.07
C TYR A 21 -5.04 7.85 4.81
N LEU A 22 -5.17 6.55 4.55
CA LEU A 22 -6.06 5.70 5.35
C LEU A 22 -5.58 5.62 6.81
N THR A 23 -4.28 5.49 7.04
CA THR A 23 -3.74 5.48 8.40
C THR A 23 -3.87 6.84 9.11
N GLU A 24 -3.73 7.96 8.39
CA GLU A 24 -3.97 9.30 8.93
C GLU A 24 -5.44 9.52 9.32
N GLU A 25 -6.38 8.97 8.56
CA GLU A 25 -7.82 9.01 8.86
C GLU A 25 -8.24 8.02 9.98
N GLY A 26 -7.29 7.32 10.58
CA GLY A 26 -7.50 6.45 11.74
C GLY A 26 -7.68 4.96 11.42
N GLU A 27 -7.55 4.56 10.16
CA GLU A 27 -7.65 3.16 9.78
C GLU A 27 -6.37 2.41 10.16
N SER A 28 -6.49 1.43 11.06
CA SER A 28 -5.33 0.77 11.69
C SER A 28 -4.98 -0.61 11.12
N ASP A 29 -5.85 -1.17 10.28
CA ASP A 29 -5.73 -2.53 9.74
C ASP A 29 -5.64 -2.51 8.21
N VAL A 30 -4.50 -2.00 7.73
CA VAL A 30 -4.18 -1.82 6.31
C VAL A 30 -2.97 -2.69 5.94
N LEU A 31 -3.13 -3.53 4.91
CA LEU A 31 -2.05 -4.29 4.30
C LEU A 31 -1.76 -3.76 2.90
N VAL A 32 -0.50 -3.43 2.62
CA VAL A 32 0.00 -3.19 1.25
C VAL A 32 0.76 -4.42 0.79
N VAL A 33 0.43 -4.93 -0.39
CA VAL A 33 1.16 -6.02 -1.05
C VAL A 33 1.75 -5.54 -2.37
N GLU A 34 2.99 -5.92 -2.62
CA GLU A 34 3.71 -5.69 -3.89
C GLU A 34 4.24 -7.05 -4.39
N ALA A 35 4.29 -7.23 -5.70
CA ALA A 35 4.78 -8.46 -6.32
C ALA A 35 6.32 -8.58 -6.20
N GLU A 36 7.01 -7.44 -6.17
CA GLU A 36 8.48 -7.36 -6.10
C GLU A 36 8.93 -6.46 -4.93
N GLU A 37 9.83 -5.50 -5.19
CA GLU A 37 10.28 -4.50 -4.22
C GLU A 37 9.40 -3.24 -4.29
N LEU A 38 9.22 -2.56 -3.14
CA LEU A 38 8.46 -1.31 -3.09
C LEU A 38 8.97 -0.31 -4.13
N GLY A 39 8.05 0.22 -4.94
CA GLY A 39 8.38 1.17 -5.99
C GLY A 39 9.03 0.58 -7.24
N SER A 40 9.20 -0.75 -7.40
CA SER A 40 9.87 -1.34 -8.58
C SER A 40 9.16 -1.07 -9.92
N GLY A 41 7.87 -0.71 -9.89
CA GLY A 41 7.10 -0.30 -11.07
C GLY A 41 7.45 1.10 -11.59
N SER A 42 6.45 1.80 -12.15
CA SER A 42 6.66 3.12 -12.79
C SER A 42 7.28 4.17 -11.85
N THR A 43 7.02 4.08 -10.54
CA THR A 43 7.56 5.03 -9.54
C THR A 43 9.10 5.00 -9.46
N GLY A 44 9.72 3.82 -9.47
CA GLY A 44 11.18 3.68 -9.36
C GLY A 44 11.94 4.07 -10.63
N GLY A 45 11.24 4.11 -11.78
CA GLY A 45 11.79 4.54 -13.06
C GLY A 45 11.53 6.02 -13.42
N SER A 46 10.95 6.79 -12.49
CA SER A 46 10.63 8.22 -12.68
C SER A 46 11.82 9.15 -12.40
#